data_AF-A0A803RBB7-F1
#
_entry.id   AF-A0A803RBB7-F1
#
_cell.length_a   1.000
_cell.length_b   1.000
_cell.length_c   1.000
_cell.angle_alpha   90.00
_cell.angle_beta   90.00
_cell.angle_gamma   90.00
#
_symmetry.space_group_name_H-M   'P 1'
#
loop_
_entity.id
_entity.type
_entity.pdbx_description
1 polymer ?
#
loop_
_entity_poly.entity_id
_entity_poly.type
_entity_poly.pdbx_seq_one_letter_code
_entity_poly.pdbx_strand_id
1 'polypeptide(L)'
;MEAPLISTSVKSLNENEWMLDPVAIADTYRPEGLDFIVDAGLRVADPSTVVDMTVNPPKIIRQGKGPKLSWMAAEDYDELDEEKP
;
A
#
# COMPACT_ATOMS: atom_id res chain seq x y z
N MET A 1 -14.80 14.66 -13.77
CA MET A 1 -14.76 13.27 -13.25
C MET A 1 -16.08 13.03 -12.54
N GLU A 2 -16.98 12.28 -13.14
CA GLU A 2 -18.35 12.07 -12.60
C GLU A 2 -18.52 10.68 -11.95
N ALA A 3 -17.43 9.92 -11.80
CA ALA A 3 -17.44 8.57 -11.23
C ALA A 3 -16.18 8.32 -10.37
N PRO A 4 -16.23 7.34 -9.43
CA PRO A 4 -15.06 6.92 -8.66
C PRO A 4 -13.95 6.34 -9.54
N LEU A 5 -12.70 6.52 -9.11
CA LEU A 5 -11.52 5.91 -9.74
C LEU A 5 -11.15 4.61 -9.02
N ILE A 6 -11.07 3.52 -9.77
CA ILE A 6 -10.47 2.28 -9.26
C ILE A 6 -8.96 2.50 -9.17
N SER A 7 -8.41 2.29 -7.98
CA SER A 7 -6.99 2.51 -7.72
C SER A 7 -6.44 1.40 -6.84
N THR A 8 -5.22 1.00 -7.12
CA THR A 8 -4.41 0.12 -6.27
C THR A 8 -3.10 0.83 -5.93
N SER A 9 -2.38 0.32 -4.92
CA SER A 9 -1.00 0.74 -4.68
C SER A 9 -0.08 0.15 -5.75
N VAL A 10 0.88 0.94 -6.23
CA VAL A 10 1.85 0.49 -7.26
C VAL A 10 2.98 -0.29 -6.60
N LYS A 11 3.22 -1.52 -7.05
CA LYS A 11 4.27 -2.43 -6.53
C LYS A 11 5.17 -2.91 -7.66
N SER A 12 6.37 -3.36 -7.35
CA SER A 12 7.18 -4.08 -8.33
C SER A 12 6.52 -5.41 -8.72
N LEU A 13 6.75 -5.86 -9.95
CA LEU A 13 6.20 -7.12 -10.47
C LEU A 13 6.90 -8.34 -9.86
N ASN A 14 8.17 -8.21 -9.51
CA ASN A 14 9.03 -9.30 -9.05
C ASN A 14 9.33 -9.23 -7.56
N GLU A 15 9.35 -8.03 -7.00
CA GLU A 15 9.70 -7.76 -5.62
C GLU A 15 8.46 -7.17 -4.94
N ASN A 16 8.15 -7.59 -3.71
CA ASN A 16 6.99 -7.07 -2.98
C ASN A 16 7.25 -5.64 -2.42
N GLU A 17 8.05 -4.86 -3.15
CA GLU A 17 8.52 -3.53 -2.81
C GLU A 17 7.67 -2.45 -3.50
N TRP A 18 7.62 -1.28 -2.87
CA TRP A 18 6.86 -0.13 -3.36
C TRP A 18 7.63 0.60 -4.45
N MET A 19 6.97 0.88 -5.56
CA MET A 19 7.55 1.70 -6.62
C MET A 19 7.18 3.16 -6.40
N LEU A 20 8.20 4.00 -6.23
CA LEU A 20 8.05 5.41 -5.87
C LEU A 20 8.63 6.36 -6.94
N ASP A 21 9.48 5.83 -7.82
CA ASP A 21 10.07 6.57 -8.92
C ASP A 21 9.15 6.48 -10.16
N PRO A 22 8.60 7.61 -10.65
CA PRO A 22 7.76 7.62 -11.84
C PRO A 22 8.48 7.08 -13.09
N VAL A 23 9.80 7.21 -13.18
CA VAL A 23 10.59 6.65 -14.29
C VAL A 23 10.59 5.13 -14.22
N ALA A 24 10.89 4.57 -13.05
CA ALA A 24 10.86 3.12 -12.85
C ALA A 24 9.46 2.52 -13.09
N ILE A 25 8.40 3.22 -12.65
CA ILE A 25 7.00 2.83 -12.91
C ILE A 25 6.73 2.80 -14.42
N ALA A 26 7.17 3.82 -15.17
CA ALA A 26 7.04 3.86 -16.61
C ALA A 26 7.71 2.67 -17.27
N ASP A 27 8.96 2.41 -16.94
CA ASP A 27 9.74 1.34 -17.56
C ASP A 27 9.14 -0.04 -17.29
N THR A 28 8.59 -0.24 -16.08
CA THR A 28 8.00 -1.52 -15.66
C THR A 28 6.62 -1.77 -16.26
N TYR A 29 5.74 -0.75 -16.25
CA TYR A 29 4.32 -0.94 -16.60
C TYR A 29 3.94 -0.48 -18.01
N ARG A 30 4.81 0.27 -18.71
CA ARG A 30 4.58 0.63 -20.12
C ARG A 30 4.39 -0.61 -21.01
N PRO A 31 5.17 -1.70 -20.89
CA PRO A 31 4.93 -2.93 -21.65
C PRO A 31 3.59 -3.61 -21.32
N GLU A 32 3.08 -3.41 -20.09
CA GLU A 32 1.82 -3.98 -19.59
C GLU A 32 0.58 -3.17 -20.01
N GLY A 33 0.76 -2.08 -20.76
CA GLY A 33 -0.35 -1.27 -21.30
C GLY A 33 -0.69 -0.04 -20.47
N LEU A 34 0.23 0.49 -19.67
CA LEU A 34 0.02 1.77 -18.98
C LEU A 34 -0.08 2.93 -19.97
N ASP A 35 -1.24 3.60 -19.99
CA ASP A 35 -1.52 4.71 -20.93
C ASP A 35 -0.81 6.01 -20.58
N PHE A 36 -0.75 6.37 -19.29
CA PHE A 36 -0.13 7.62 -18.83
C PHE A 36 0.38 7.52 -17.39
N ILE A 37 1.32 8.41 -17.07
CA ILE A 37 1.87 8.61 -15.73
C ILE A 37 1.73 10.08 -15.36
N VAL A 38 1.37 10.32 -14.10
CA VAL A 38 1.42 11.65 -13.50
C VAL A 38 2.69 11.76 -12.68
N ASP A 39 3.70 12.43 -13.23
CA ASP A 39 4.93 12.72 -12.51
C ASP A 39 4.72 13.93 -11.58
N ALA A 40 4.82 13.68 -10.27
CA ALA A 40 4.77 14.67 -9.22
C ALA A 40 6.04 14.66 -8.34
N GLY A 41 7.16 14.20 -8.91
CA GLY A 41 8.45 14.00 -8.26
C GLY A 41 8.50 12.73 -7.40
N LEU A 42 9.69 12.42 -6.88
CA LEU A 42 9.91 11.32 -5.94
C LEU A 42 9.09 11.52 -4.67
N ARG A 43 8.33 10.49 -4.29
CA ARG A 43 7.53 10.48 -3.07
C ARG A 43 8.06 9.42 -2.12
N VAL A 44 8.26 9.77 -0.86
CA VAL A 44 8.36 8.79 0.22
C VAL A 44 6.93 8.52 0.67
N ALA A 45 6.39 7.36 0.32
CA ALA A 45 5.05 6.98 0.69
C ALA A 45 5.08 5.67 1.47
N ASP A 46 4.82 5.76 2.78
CA ASP A 46 4.34 4.61 3.53
C ASP A 46 2.95 4.23 2.98
N PRO A 47 2.67 2.93 2.80
CA PRO A 47 1.40 2.48 2.24
C PRO A 47 0.22 2.92 3.13
N SER A 48 -1.00 2.88 2.58
CA SER A 48 -2.20 3.17 3.37
C SER A 48 -2.47 2.09 4.41
N THR A 49 -2.97 2.51 5.57
CA THR A 49 -3.57 1.59 6.55
C THR A 49 -4.89 1.08 5.99
N VAL A 50 -5.07 -0.24 5.96
CA VAL A 50 -6.27 -0.90 5.46
C VAL A 50 -6.98 -1.57 6.64
N VAL A 51 -8.25 -1.21 6.83
CA VAL A 51 -9.08 -1.69 7.94
C VAL A 51 -10.31 -2.39 7.39
N ASP A 52 -10.55 -3.62 7.84
CA ASP A 52 -11.77 -4.36 7.60
C ASP A 52 -12.90 -3.77 8.45
N MET A 53 -13.88 -3.16 7.78
CA MET A 53 -15.07 -2.59 8.40
C MET A 53 -16.26 -3.58 8.40
N THR A 54 -16.08 -4.81 7.90
CA THR A 54 -17.15 -5.82 7.85
C THR A 54 -17.28 -6.61 9.16
N VAL A 55 -16.27 -6.51 10.04
CA VAL A 55 -16.21 -7.17 11.35
C VAL A 55 -16.33 -6.16 12.50
N ASN A 56 -16.72 -6.63 13.69
CA ASN A 56 -16.83 -5.82 14.90
C ASN A 56 -16.04 -6.46 16.05
N PRO A 57 -15.03 -5.78 16.63
CA PRO A 57 -14.52 -4.46 16.25
C PRO A 57 -13.82 -4.45 14.89
N PRO A 58 -13.76 -3.30 14.17
CA PRO A 58 -13.02 -3.18 12.91
C PRO A 58 -11.56 -3.62 13.05
N LYS A 59 -11.07 -4.39 12.08
CA LYS A 59 -9.78 -5.08 12.17
C LYS A 59 -8.76 -4.49 11.20
N ILE A 60 -7.55 -4.18 11.67
CA ILE A 60 -6.46 -3.75 10.78
C ILE A 60 -5.97 -4.96 10.00
N ILE A 61 -6.06 -4.89 8.66
CA ILE A 61 -5.51 -5.90 7.74
C ILE A 61 -4.08 -5.52 7.34
N ARG A 62 -3.80 -4.22 7.23
CA ARG A 62 -2.45 -3.71 6.93
C ARG A 62 -2.21 -2.43 7.71
N GLN A 63 -1.19 -2.41 8.56
CA GLN A 63 -0.70 -1.19 9.19
C GLN A 63 0.15 -0.41 8.19
N GLY A 64 -0.19 0.86 7.97
CA GLY A 64 0.52 1.76 7.08
C GLY A 64 0.73 3.12 7.74
N LYS A 65 0.68 4.20 6.97
CA LYS A 65 0.88 5.57 7.44
C LYS A 65 -0.14 6.03 8.50
N GLY A 66 -1.36 5.52 8.44
CA GLY A 66 -2.44 5.92 9.34
C GLY A 66 -2.27 5.27 10.71
N PRO A 67 -2.23 6.02 11.83
CA PRO A 67 -1.99 5.44 13.15
C PRO A 67 -3.14 4.52 13.57
N LYS A 68 -2.82 3.47 14.35
CA LYS A 68 -3.83 2.64 15.01
C LYS A 68 -4.60 3.51 16.02
N LEU A 69 -5.92 3.47 15.93
CA LEU A 69 -6.82 4.14 16.87
C LEU A 69 -7.42 3.12 17.85
N SER A 70 -7.90 3.60 19.00
CA SER A 70 -8.38 2.73 20.10
C SER A 70 -9.57 1.83 19.73
N TRP A 71 -10.31 2.18 18.67
CA TRP A 71 -11.44 1.41 18.17
C TRP A 71 -11.04 0.32 17.15
N MET A 72 -9.77 0.32 16.71
CA MET A 72 -9.24 -0.66 15.78
C MET A 72 -8.64 -1.85 16.54
N ALA A 73 -9.11 -3.06 16.24
CA ALA A 73 -8.41 -4.28 16.64
C ALA A 73 -7.21 -4.51 15.72
N ALA A 74 -6.06 -4.88 16.30
CA ALA A 74 -4.95 -5.48 15.56
C ALA A 74 -4.87 -6.94 16.00
N GLU A 75 -4.43 -7.84 15.13
CA GLU A 75 -3.91 -9.11 15.65
C GLU A 75 -2.50 -8.86 16.14
N ASP A 76 -2.17 -9.43 17.28
CA ASP A 76 -0.83 -9.41 17.85
C ASP A 76 0.07 -10.30 16.97
N TYR A 77 0.52 -9.79 15.83
CA TYR A 77 1.58 -10.40 15.01
C TYR A 77 2.99 -9.98 15.48
N ASP A 78 3.08 -9.25 16.60
CA ASP A 78 4.33 -8.72 17.16
C ASP A 78 5.25 -9.81 17.76
N GLU A 79 4.94 -11.11 17.65
CA GLU A 79 5.75 -12.20 18.25
C GLU A 79 6.49 -13.11 17.25
N LEU A 80 6.40 -12.92 15.93
CA LEU A 80 7.00 -13.88 14.96
C LEU A 80 8.25 -13.41 14.19
N ASP A 81 8.69 -12.16 14.34
CA ASP A 81 9.90 -11.64 13.65
C ASP A 81 11.04 -11.19 14.60
N GLU A 82 10.95 -11.49 15.90
CA GLU A 82 12.05 -11.32 16.88
C GLU A 82 12.80 -12.64 17.21
N GLU A 83 12.91 -13.59 16.26
CA GLU A 83 13.99 -14.59 16.33
C GLU A 83 15.19 -14.13 15.49
N LYS A 84 16.07 -13.36 16.14
CA LYS A 84 17.51 -13.37 15.85
C LYS A 84 18.22 -13.88 17.11
N PRO A 85 19.09 -14.90 16.98
CA PRO A 85 20.42 -14.68 16.40
C PRO A 85 20.78 -15.58 15.21
#